data_AF-A0A518ITQ2-F1
#
_entry.id   AF-A0A518ITQ2-F1
#
_cell.length_a   1.000
_cell.length_b   1.000
_cell.length_c   1.000
_cell.angle_alpha   90.00
_cell.angle_beta   90.00
_cell.angle_gamma   90.00
#
_symmetry.space_group_name_H-M   'P 1'
#
loop_
_entity.id
_entity.type
_entity.pdbx_description
1 polymer ?
#
loop_
_entity_poly.entity_id
_entity_poly.type
_entity_poly.pdbx_seq_one_letter_code
_entity_poly.pdbx_strand_id
1 'polypeptide(L)'
;MESKIEATRRLKVDGRWDEASAAKDREKTRLVESGMTRRQAGPLAWEWMIENFPPLSAADKAWRDSLPLIKIERFSSELLTGDDAEGYSINDYWWVLRYLVAYDLCIQRNDAAAAIEIQQRLLDECTSKDQAVLATLAIADLPHFIHACEARVETSMFTLIDAVGSSGLEIDALAHFYDTLSPMGVRLEAFQAESWGDLAASGKYRELFAA
;
A
#
# COMPACT_ATOMS: atom_id res chain seq x y z
N MET A 1 -13.85 27.40 -0.86
CA MET A 1 -14.53 26.27 -0.19
C MET A 1 -15.09 25.39 -1.28
N GLU A 2 -14.69 24.11 -1.31
CA GLU A 2 -15.15 23.14 -2.30
C GLU A 2 -16.68 22.97 -2.23
N SER A 3 -17.36 22.87 -3.38
CA SER A 3 -18.81 22.59 -3.40
C SER A 3 -19.12 21.13 -3.05
N LYS A 4 -20.34 20.82 -2.58
CA LYS A 4 -20.73 19.43 -2.27
C LYS A 4 -20.61 18.48 -3.46
N ILE A 5 -20.85 18.98 -4.67
CA ILE A 5 -20.76 18.19 -5.90
C ILE A 5 -19.30 17.88 -6.22
N GLU A 6 -18.41 18.87 -6.13
CA GLU A 6 -16.97 18.69 -6.31
C GLU A 6 -16.41 17.72 -5.26
N ALA A 7 -16.73 17.91 -3.98
CA ALA A 7 -16.32 17.03 -2.90
C ALA A 7 -16.79 15.58 -3.13
N THR A 8 -18.06 15.40 -3.52
CA THR A 8 -18.60 14.06 -3.82
C THR A 8 -17.85 13.43 -4.99
N ARG A 9 -17.61 14.19 -6.07
CA ARG A 9 -16.90 13.69 -7.25
C ARG A 9 -15.48 13.29 -6.90
N ARG A 10 -14.74 14.15 -6.20
CA ARG A 10 -13.38 13.89 -5.72
C ARG A 10 -13.34 12.66 -4.84
N LEU A 11 -14.20 12.55 -3.83
CA LEU A 11 -14.22 11.40 -2.92
C LEU A 11 -14.56 10.09 -3.64
N LYS A 12 -15.38 10.12 -4.70
CA LYS A 12 -15.64 8.95 -5.54
C LYS A 12 -14.41 8.57 -6.36
N VAL A 13 -13.73 9.55 -6.96
CA VAL A 13 -12.47 9.32 -7.70
C VAL A 13 -11.38 8.78 -6.77
N ASP A 14 -11.30 9.30 -5.55
CA ASP A 14 -10.32 8.87 -4.53
C ASP A 14 -10.72 7.55 -3.85
N GLY A 15 -11.86 6.93 -4.22
CA GLY A 15 -12.35 5.69 -3.61
C GLY A 15 -12.71 5.81 -2.12
N ARG A 16 -12.91 7.03 -1.61
CA ARG A 16 -13.18 7.35 -0.19
C ARG A 16 -14.63 7.75 0.07
N TRP A 17 -15.49 7.69 -0.94
CA TRP A 17 -16.88 8.14 -0.83
C TRP A 17 -17.66 7.39 0.25
N ASP A 18 -17.56 6.07 0.30
CA ASP A 18 -18.34 5.26 1.23
C ASP A 18 -17.91 5.52 2.68
N GLU A 19 -16.60 5.57 2.92
CA GLU A 19 -16.00 5.93 4.21
C GLU A 19 -16.42 7.34 4.65
N ALA A 20 -16.23 8.33 3.77
CA ALA A 20 -16.55 9.73 4.04
C ALA A 20 -18.05 9.93 4.29
N SER A 21 -18.91 9.30 3.48
CA SER A 21 -20.36 9.41 3.63
C SER A 21 -20.81 8.80 4.95
N ALA A 22 -20.29 7.64 5.34
CA ALA A 22 -20.59 7.01 6.61
C ALA A 22 -20.10 7.84 7.81
N ALA A 23 -18.91 8.42 7.73
CA ALA A 23 -18.36 9.30 8.75
C ALA A 23 -19.21 10.59 8.91
N LYS A 24 -19.61 11.20 7.79
CA LYS A 24 -20.53 12.36 7.76
C LYS A 24 -21.88 12.05 8.40
N ASP A 25 -22.44 10.86 8.16
CA ASP A 25 -23.73 10.46 8.74
C ASP A 25 -23.63 10.20 10.25
N ARG A 26 -22.50 9.64 10.71
CA ARG A 26 -22.16 9.53 12.14
C ARG A 26 -22.04 10.90 12.79
N GLU A 27 -21.30 11.81 12.17
CA GLU A 27 -21.12 13.17 12.68
C GLU A 27 -22.44 13.94 12.74
N LYS A 28 -23.29 13.82 11.71
CA LYS A 28 -24.63 14.41 11.72
C LYS A 28 -25.46 13.89 12.89
N THR A 29 -25.38 12.59 13.19
CA THR A 29 -26.08 11.97 14.32
C THR A 29 -25.58 12.57 15.64
N ARG A 30 -24.26 12.64 15.82
CA ARG A 30 -23.61 13.26 17.00
C ARG A 30 -24.06 14.71 17.20
N LEU A 31 -24.13 15.51 16.14
CA LEU A 31 -24.58 16.91 16.21
C LEU A 31 -26.06 17.00 16.62
N VAL A 32 -26.92 16.11 16.12
CA VAL A 32 -28.33 16.06 16.52
C VAL A 32 -28.48 15.65 17.99
N GLU A 33 -27.72 14.66 18.44
CA GLU A 33 -27.69 14.22 19.85
C GLU A 33 -27.19 15.33 20.78
N SER A 34 -26.30 16.20 20.28
CA SER A 34 -25.84 17.39 21.02
C SER A 34 -26.86 18.53 21.09
N GLY A 35 -28.08 18.32 20.59
CA GLY A 35 -29.19 19.28 20.66
C GLY A 35 -29.38 20.15 19.41
N MET A 36 -28.60 19.94 18.35
CA MET A 36 -28.81 20.65 17.09
C MET A 36 -30.02 20.10 16.32
N THR A 37 -30.71 20.98 15.60
CA THR A 37 -31.74 20.51 14.66
C THR A 37 -31.08 19.80 13.48
N ARG A 38 -31.79 18.84 12.87
CA ARG A 38 -31.33 18.16 11.64
C ARG A 38 -30.96 19.15 10.51
N ARG A 39 -31.64 20.30 10.45
CA ARG A 39 -31.39 21.35 9.45
C ARG A 39 -30.05 22.07 9.68
N GLN A 40 -29.62 22.24 10.93
CA GLN A 40 -28.33 22.82 11.29
C GLN A 40 -27.19 21.78 11.21
N ALA A 41 -27.45 20.55 11.68
CA ALA A 41 -26.46 19.48 11.68
C ALA A 41 -26.02 19.05 10.28
N GLY A 42 -26.93 19.12 9.29
CA GLY A 42 -26.64 18.69 7.91
C GLY A 42 -25.47 19.45 7.27
N PRO A 43 -25.53 20.79 7.17
CA PRO A 43 -24.41 21.61 6.66
C PRO A 43 -23.11 21.40 7.44
N LEU A 44 -23.15 21.42 8.77
CA LEU A 44 -21.95 21.26 9.62
C LEU A 44 -21.28 19.90 9.44
N ALA A 45 -22.06 18.81 9.33
CA ALA A 45 -21.49 17.49 9.05
C ALA A 45 -20.83 17.41 7.66
N TRP A 46 -21.33 18.18 6.69
CA TRP A 46 -20.69 18.29 5.37
C TRP A 46 -19.38 19.07 5.43
N GLU A 47 -19.33 20.19 6.15
CA GLU A 47 -18.11 20.97 6.38
C GLU A 47 -17.06 20.11 7.08
N TRP A 48 -17.46 19.42 8.16
CA TRP A 48 -16.62 18.46 8.86
C TRP A 48 -16.07 17.37 7.93
N MET A 49 -16.90 16.82 7.03
CA MET A 49 -16.45 15.79 6.09
C MET A 49 -15.40 16.35 5.11
N ILE A 50 -15.56 17.58 4.62
CA ILE A 50 -14.56 18.19 3.72
C ILE A 50 -13.23 18.40 4.46
N GLU A 51 -13.28 18.84 5.71
CA GLU A 51 -12.09 19.05 6.55
C GLU A 51 -11.37 17.74 6.89
N ASN A 52 -12.11 16.68 7.19
CA ASN A 52 -11.55 15.40 7.63
C ASN A 52 -11.21 14.46 6.46
N PHE A 53 -11.69 14.77 5.25
CA PHE A 53 -11.39 14.00 4.05
C PHE A 53 -10.78 14.91 2.97
N PRO A 54 -9.56 15.44 3.21
CA PRO A 54 -8.87 16.28 2.22
C PRO A 54 -8.54 15.46 0.95
N PRO A 55 -8.29 16.13 -0.19
CA PRO A 55 -7.81 15.48 -1.40
C PRO A 55 -6.56 14.63 -1.10
N LEU A 56 -6.52 13.41 -1.62
CA LEU A 56 -5.32 12.59 -1.53
C LEU A 56 -4.19 13.19 -2.37
N SER A 57 -2.94 13.14 -1.87
CA SER A 57 -1.76 13.41 -2.70
C SER A 57 -1.70 12.39 -3.85
N ALA A 58 -0.97 12.70 -4.92
CA ALA A 58 -0.81 11.73 -6.01
C ALA A 58 -0.11 10.44 -5.55
N ALA A 59 0.80 10.53 -4.57
CA ALA A 59 1.41 9.39 -3.91
C ALA A 59 0.40 8.59 -3.07
N ASP A 60 -0.43 9.26 -2.27
CA ASP A 60 -1.51 8.58 -1.52
C ASP A 60 -2.46 7.82 -2.45
N LYS A 61 -2.79 8.41 -3.61
CA LYS A 61 -3.60 7.73 -4.62
C LYS A 61 -2.87 6.50 -5.16
N ALA A 62 -1.59 6.62 -5.53
CA ALA A 62 -0.80 5.48 -6.00
C ALA A 62 -0.69 4.36 -4.94
N TRP A 63 -0.47 4.72 -3.67
CA TRP A 63 -0.40 3.78 -2.54
C TRP A 63 -1.75 3.10 -2.23
N ARG A 64 -2.85 3.81 -2.43
CA ARG A 64 -4.19 3.25 -2.31
C ARG A 64 -4.51 2.35 -3.50
N ASP A 65 -4.18 2.78 -4.71
CA ASP A 65 -4.43 2.05 -5.96
C ASP A 65 -3.55 0.80 -6.10
N SER A 66 -2.43 0.70 -5.38
CA SER A 66 -1.64 -0.53 -5.29
C SER A 66 -2.36 -1.63 -4.51
N LEU A 67 -3.24 -1.29 -3.56
CA LEU A 67 -3.91 -2.26 -2.70
C LEU A 67 -4.87 -3.18 -3.49
N PRO A 68 -5.76 -2.68 -4.38
CA PRO A 68 -6.58 -3.55 -5.24
C PRO A 68 -5.80 -4.44 -6.20
N LEU A 69 -4.56 -4.08 -6.53
CA LEU A 69 -3.70 -4.91 -7.39
C LEU A 69 -3.15 -6.12 -6.64
N ILE A 70 -2.93 -5.96 -5.33
CA ILE A 70 -2.37 -7.02 -4.46
C ILE A 70 -3.48 -7.76 -3.68
N LYS A 71 -4.66 -7.13 -3.52
CA LYS A 71 -5.92 -7.61 -2.89
C LYS A 71 -5.81 -8.16 -1.46
N ILE A 72 -4.72 -7.90 -0.78
CA ILE A 72 -4.49 -8.31 0.61
C ILE A 72 -4.00 -7.09 1.34
N GLU A 73 -4.63 -6.75 2.46
CA GLU A 73 -4.21 -5.61 3.28
C GLU A 73 -3.09 -5.98 4.25
N ARG A 74 -3.11 -7.20 4.78
CA ARG A 74 -2.05 -7.80 5.59
C ARG A 74 -2.35 -9.29 5.81
N PHE A 75 -1.32 -10.11 5.98
CA PHE A 75 -1.49 -11.47 6.50
C PHE A 75 -1.54 -11.45 8.03
N SER A 76 -2.57 -12.07 8.61
CA SER A 76 -2.82 -12.08 10.06
C SER A 76 -2.54 -13.41 10.76
N SER A 77 -2.40 -14.52 10.03
CA SER A 77 -2.13 -15.83 10.63
C SER A 77 -0.73 -15.88 11.27
N GLU A 78 -0.66 -16.38 12.50
CA GLU A 78 0.59 -16.65 13.22
C GLU A 78 1.51 -17.61 12.43
N LEU A 79 0.92 -18.52 11.65
CA LEU A 79 1.68 -19.46 10.79
C LEU A 79 2.36 -18.75 9.61
N LEU A 80 1.84 -17.60 9.18
CA LEU A 80 2.36 -16.83 8.05
C LEU A 80 3.29 -15.70 8.49
N THR A 81 3.05 -15.17 9.68
CA THR A 81 3.77 -14.01 10.22
C THR A 81 5.07 -14.37 10.94
N GLY A 82 5.35 -15.67 11.12
CA GLY A 82 6.68 -16.13 11.53
C GLY A 82 7.74 -15.88 10.47
N ASP A 83 8.97 -15.69 10.93
CA ASP A 83 10.11 -15.39 10.06
C ASP A 83 10.49 -16.58 9.17
N ASP A 84 11.03 -16.31 7.98
CA ASP A 84 11.66 -17.32 7.13
C ASP A 84 13.08 -17.68 7.61
N ALA A 85 13.80 -18.47 6.82
CA ALA A 85 15.17 -18.86 7.14
C ALA A 85 16.16 -17.68 7.22
N GLU A 86 15.82 -16.55 6.61
CA GLU A 86 16.62 -15.32 6.62
C GLU A 86 16.16 -14.32 7.68
N GLY A 87 15.06 -14.59 8.38
CA GLY A 87 14.54 -13.74 9.44
C GLY A 87 13.41 -12.81 9.00
N TYR A 88 12.80 -13.01 7.83
CA TYR A 88 11.82 -12.09 7.27
C TYR A 88 10.39 -12.65 7.29
N SER A 89 9.43 -11.85 7.73
CA SER A 89 8.01 -12.24 7.70
C SER A 89 7.42 -12.02 6.31
N ILE A 90 6.34 -12.74 5.97
CA ILE A 90 5.64 -12.52 4.69
C ILE A 90 5.06 -11.10 4.57
N ASN A 91 4.77 -10.45 5.70
CA ASN A 91 4.29 -9.08 5.72
C ASN A 91 5.38 -8.07 5.32
N ASP A 92 6.66 -8.38 5.57
CA ASP A 92 7.76 -7.52 5.16
C ASP A 92 7.94 -7.56 3.64
N TYR A 93 7.91 -8.76 3.05
CA TYR A 93 7.89 -8.93 1.58
C TYR A 93 6.68 -8.25 0.94
N TRP A 94 5.48 -8.46 1.51
CA TRP A 94 4.25 -7.84 1.03
C TRP A 94 4.34 -6.31 1.05
N TRP A 95 4.89 -5.74 2.12
CA TRP A 95 5.00 -4.29 2.26
C TRP A 95 5.96 -3.69 1.21
N VAL A 96 7.13 -4.31 1.02
CA VAL A 96 8.09 -3.87 -0.01
C VAL A 96 7.48 -4.00 -1.42
N LEU A 97 6.75 -5.08 -1.69
CA LEU A 97 6.08 -5.26 -2.96
C LEU A 97 5.03 -4.17 -3.21
N ARG A 98 4.22 -3.85 -2.19
CA ARG A 98 3.21 -2.79 -2.27
C ARG A 98 3.83 -1.43 -2.59
N TYR A 99 4.99 -1.16 -2.02
CA TYR A 99 5.78 0.01 -2.36
C TYR A 99 6.20 0.03 -3.84
N LEU A 100 6.77 -1.05 -4.35
CA LEU A 100 7.22 -1.12 -5.75
C LEU A 100 6.06 -0.88 -6.73
N VAL A 101 4.87 -1.40 -6.44
CA VAL A 101 3.66 -1.16 -7.24
C VAL A 101 3.22 0.28 -7.19
N ALA A 102 3.18 0.89 -6.01
CA ALA A 102 2.81 2.29 -5.87
C ALA A 102 3.78 3.18 -6.66
N TYR A 103 5.07 2.85 -6.62
CA TYR A 103 6.10 3.55 -7.37
C TYR A 103 5.92 3.39 -8.89
N ASP A 104 5.70 2.17 -9.40
CA ASP A 104 5.37 1.91 -10.81
C ASP A 104 4.14 2.70 -11.28
N LEU A 105 3.08 2.77 -10.48
CA LEU A 105 1.90 3.58 -10.78
C LEU A 105 2.23 5.06 -10.91
N CYS A 106 3.11 5.61 -10.07
CA CYS A 106 3.57 6.99 -10.20
C CYS A 106 4.32 7.23 -11.51
N ILE A 107 5.19 6.30 -11.91
CA ILE A 107 5.95 6.36 -13.16
C ILE A 107 5.03 6.27 -14.37
N GLN A 108 4.07 5.34 -14.39
CA GLN A 108 3.08 5.21 -15.47
C GLN A 108 2.22 6.47 -15.64
N ARG A 109 1.99 7.21 -14.55
CA ARG A 109 1.29 8.50 -14.55
C ARG A 109 2.19 9.67 -14.95
N ASN A 110 3.48 9.43 -15.16
CA ASN A 110 4.51 10.45 -15.38
C ASN A 110 4.53 11.50 -14.25
N ASP A 111 4.33 11.07 -13.01
CA ASP A 111 4.28 11.92 -11.82
C ASP A 111 5.55 11.71 -10.97
N ALA A 112 6.61 12.41 -11.35
CA ALA A 112 7.90 12.33 -10.66
C ALA A 112 7.83 12.82 -9.21
N ALA A 113 6.96 13.79 -8.90
CA ALA A 113 6.81 14.28 -7.53
C ALA A 113 6.18 13.22 -6.62
N ALA A 114 5.14 12.54 -7.12
CA ALA A 114 4.54 11.42 -6.41
C ALA A 114 5.51 10.25 -6.25
N ALA A 115 6.32 9.97 -7.27
CA ALA A 115 7.35 8.93 -7.23
C ALA A 115 8.39 9.20 -6.13
N ILE A 116 8.83 10.46 -5.99
CA ILE A 116 9.74 10.90 -4.91
C ILE A 116 9.07 10.78 -3.53
N GLU A 117 7.81 11.18 -3.40
CA GLU A 117 7.08 11.07 -2.13
C GLU A 117 6.91 9.59 -1.73
N ILE A 118 6.58 8.70 -2.67
CA ILE A 118 6.54 7.25 -2.44
C ILE A 118 7.92 6.77 -1.95
N GLN A 119 9.02 7.13 -2.62
CA GLN A 119 10.38 6.79 -2.17
C GLN A 119 10.69 7.27 -0.76
N GLN A 120 10.23 8.47 -0.38
CA GLN A 120 10.40 8.97 0.98
C GLN A 120 9.60 8.13 1.97
N ARG A 121 8.37 7.70 1.65
CA ARG A 121 7.61 6.77 2.50
C ARG A 121 8.32 5.44 2.71
N LEU A 122 9.00 4.90 1.69
CA LEU A 122 9.82 3.70 1.87
C LEU A 122 10.83 3.88 3.00
N LEU A 123 11.45 5.06 3.08
CA LEU A 123 12.47 5.36 4.08
C LEU A 123 11.85 5.67 5.44
N ASP A 124 10.76 6.44 5.46
CA ASP A 124 10.16 6.97 6.69
C ASP A 124 9.20 5.97 7.37
N GLU A 125 8.53 5.11 6.60
CA GLU A 125 7.52 4.17 7.08
C GLU A 125 8.05 2.73 7.23
N CYS A 126 9.34 2.48 7.01
CA CYS A 126 9.96 1.20 7.37
C CYS A 126 9.74 0.94 8.87
N THR A 127 8.89 -0.03 9.19
CA THR A 127 8.52 -0.38 10.56
C THR A 127 9.46 -1.41 11.19
N SER A 128 10.28 -2.07 10.38
CA SER A 128 11.27 -3.06 10.79
C SER A 128 12.60 -2.86 10.05
N LYS A 129 13.69 -3.31 10.68
CA LYS A 129 15.00 -3.39 10.03
C LYS A 129 14.95 -4.30 8.79
N ASP A 130 14.09 -5.30 8.85
CA ASP A 130 13.88 -6.32 7.82
C ASP A 130 13.26 -5.73 6.54
N GLN A 131 12.28 -4.84 6.68
CA GLN A 131 11.71 -4.09 5.54
C GLN A 131 12.77 -3.25 4.84
N ALA A 132 13.69 -2.63 5.59
CA ALA A 132 14.76 -1.83 5.00
C ALA A 132 15.77 -2.69 4.23
N VAL A 133 16.09 -3.89 4.73
CA VAL A 133 16.98 -4.84 4.03
C VAL A 133 16.31 -5.37 2.76
N LEU A 134 15.04 -5.78 2.84
CA LEU A 134 14.28 -6.26 1.67
C LEU A 134 14.08 -5.16 0.62
N ALA A 135 13.84 -3.91 1.05
CA ALA A 135 13.78 -2.77 0.15
C ALA A 135 15.11 -2.53 -0.57
N THR A 136 16.23 -2.69 0.15
CA THR A 136 17.57 -2.61 -0.43
C THR A 136 17.79 -3.71 -1.45
N LEU A 137 17.38 -4.94 -1.13
CA LEU A 137 17.49 -6.08 -2.03
C LEU A 137 16.68 -5.84 -3.31
N ALA A 138 15.43 -5.39 -3.17
CA ALA A 138 14.59 -5.03 -4.29
C ALA A 138 15.27 -3.99 -5.19
N ILE A 139 15.88 -2.96 -4.59
CA ILE A 139 16.57 -1.87 -5.33
C ILE A 139 17.91 -2.31 -5.93
N ALA A 140 18.59 -3.29 -5.36
CA ALA A 140 19.86 -3.77 -5.88
C ALA A 140 19.66 -4.81 -7.00
N ASP A 141 18.74 -5.74 -6.79
CA ASP A 141 18.50 -6.90 -7.63
C ASP A 141 17.03 -7.30 -7.55
N LEU A 142 16.21 -6.58 -8.31
CA LEU A 142 14.77 -6.78 -8.37
C LEU A 142 14.39 -8.20 -8.82
N PRO A 143 15.00 -8.81 -9.87
CA PRO A 143 14.72 -10.20 -10.21
C PRO A 143 14.94 -11.15 -9.03
N HIS A 144 16.04 -10.97 -8.30
CA HIS A 144 16.33 -11.78 -7.12
C HIS A 144 15.30 -11.55 -6.00
N PHE A 145 14.91 -10.31 -5.73
CA PHE A 145 13.87 -10.01 -4.75
C PHE A 145 12.52 -10.64 -5.12
N ILE A 146 12.12 -10.60 -6.39
CA ILE A 146 10.87 -11.20 -6.86
C ILE A 146 10.93 -12.71 -6.69
N HIS A 147 12.04 -13.34 -7.03
CA HIS A 147 12.23 -14.77 -6.81
C HIS A 147 12.15 -15.14 -5.32
N ALA A 148 12.73 -14.32 -4.43
CA ALA A 148 12.62 -14.51 -2.99
C ALA A 148 11.16 -14.38 -2.51
N CYS A 149 10.40 -13.43 -3.06
CA CYS A 149 8.96 -13.28 -2.77
C CYS A 149 8.18 -14.53 -3.21
N GLU A 150 8.40 -15.02 -4.43
CA GLU A 150 7.76 -16.23 -4.96
C GLU A 150 8.04 -17.44 -4.07
N ALA A 151 9.32 -17.69 -3.77
CA ALA A 151 9.74 -18.79 -2.91
C ALA A 151 9.11 -18.71 -1.51
N ARG A 152 9.02 -17.49 -0.94
CA ARG A 152 8.38 -17.28 0.35
C ARG A 152 6.89 -17.62 0.31
N VAL A 153 6.20 -17.18 -0.73
CA VAL A 153 4.76 -17.42 -0.90
C VAL A 153 4.46 -18.89 -1.07
N GLU A 154 5.22 -19.58 -1.91
CA GLU A 154 5.11 -21.04 -2.09
C GLU A 154 5.30 -21.78 -0.77
N THR A 155 6.36 -21.44 -0.03
CA THR A 155 6.65 -22.04 1.29
C THR A 155 5.50 -21.79 2.28
N SER A 156 4.97 -20.58 2.29
CA SER A 156 3.81 -20.21 3.12
C SER A 156 2.54 -20.95 2.72
N MET A 157 2.29 -21.15 1.42
CA MET A 157 1.16 -21.94 0.92
C MET A 157 1.25 -23.40 1.36
N PHE A 158 2.42 -24.04 1.19
CA PHE A 158 2.64 -25.43 1.65
C PHE A 158 2.43 -25.56 3.16
N THR A 159 2.96 -24.61 3.94
CA THR A 159 2.78 -24.59 5.40
C THR A 159 1.31 -24.52 5.80
N LEU A 160 0.49 -23.71 5.10
CA LEU A 160 -0.95 -23.64 5.36
C LEU A 160 -1.70 -24.89 4.93
N ILE A 161 -1.34 -25.50 3.80
CA ILE A 161 -1.98 -26.74 3.30
C ILE A 161 -1.78 -27.88 4.31
N ASP A 162 -0.59 -27.97 4.91
CA ASP A 162 -0.25 -29.00 5.88
C ASP A 162 -0.78 -28.70 7.29
N ALA A 163 -1.16 -27.45 7.57
CA ALA A 163 -1.70 -27.04 8.86
C ALA A 163 -3.19 -27.42 9.01
N VAL A 164 -3.50 -28.20 10.04
CA VAL A 164 -4.89 -28.54 10.41
C VAL A 164 -5.62 -27.26 10.84
N GLY A 165 -6.64 -26.85 10.07
CA GLY A 165 -7.48 -25.70 10.39
C GLY A 165 -7.13 -24.40 9.67
N SER A 166 -6.27 -24.43 8.63
CA SER A 166 -6.05 -23.28 7.77
C SER A 166 -7.34 -22.86 7.06
N SER A 167 -7.52 -21.54 6.90
CA SER A 167 -8.66 -21.02 6.17
C SER A 167 -8.34 -21.01 4.68
N GLY A 168 -9.26 -21.51 3.83
CA GLY A 168 -9.10 -21.44 2.38
C GLY A 168 -8.88 -20.02 1.86
N LEU A 169 -9.37 -19.01 2.59
CA LEU A 169 -9.20 -17.59 2.27
C LEU A 169 -7.74 -17.13 2.27
N GLU A 170 -6.89 -17.66 3.15
CA GLU A 170 -5.46 -17.29 3.20
C GLU A 170 -4.67 -17.96 2.08
N ILE A 171 -5.04 -19.19 1.71
CA ILE A 171 -4.46 -19.87 0.54
C ILE A 171 -4.87 -19.15 -0.74
N ASP A 172 -6.14 -18.75 -0.88
CA ASP A 172 -6.63 -17.98 -2.02
C ASP A 172 -5.93 -16.62 -2.12
N ALA A 173 -5.68 -15.97 -0.97
CA ALA A 173 -4.91 -14.74 -0.89
C ALA A 173 -3.46 -14.96 -1.36
N LEU A 174 -2.74 -15.97 -0.86
CA LEU A 174 -1.38 -16.27 -1.29
C LEU A 174 -1.30 -16.66 -2.78
N ALA A 175 -2.24 -17.46 -3.28
CA ALA A 175 -2.31 -17.80 -4.69
C ALA A 175 -2.53 -16.55 -5.55
N HIS A 176 -3.41 -15.64 -5.10
CA HIS A 176 -3.60 -14.38 -5.80
C HIS A 176 -2.35 -13.49 -5.76
N PHE A 177 -1.64 -13.46 -4.63
CA PHE A 177 -0.37 -12.75 -4.50
C PHE A 177 0.65 -13.30 -5.50
N TYR A 178 0.79 -14.63 -5.59
CA TYR A 178 1.65 -15.30 -6.56
C TYR A 178 1.26 -14.98 -8.02
N ASP A 179 -0.02 -15.05 -8.35
CA ASP A 179 -0.54 -14.70 -9.69
C ASP A 179 -0.29 -13.23 -10.06
N THR A 180 -0.16 -12.36 -9.06
CA THR A 180 0.12 -10.94 -9.24
C THR A 180 1.62 -10.67 -9.40
N LEU A 181 2.48 -11.44 -8.72
CA LEU A 181 3.93 -11.32 -8.78
C LEU A 181 4.49 -11.50 -10.18
N SER A 182 4.07 -12.54 -10.91
CA SER A 182 4.62 -12.85 -12.24
C SER A 182 4.44 -11.72 -13.29
N PRO A 183 3.23 -11.18 -13.55
CA PRO A 183 3.05 -10.05 -14.46
C PRO A 183 3.58 -8.73 -13.91
N MET A 184 3.79 -8.63 -12.59
CA MET A 184 4.49 -7.50 -11.99
C MET A 184 5.99 -7.59 -12.21
N GLY A 185 6.60 -8.77 -12.12
CA GLY A 185 8.03 -8.93 -12.31
C GLY A 185 8.48 -8.52 -13.69
N VAL A 186 7.77 -8.96 -14.73
CA VAL A 186 8.04 -8.53 -16.11
C VAL A 186 7.95 -6.99 -16.25
N ARG A 187 6.98 -6.35 -15.58
CA ARG A 187 6.85 -4.88 -15.60
C ARG A 187 7.97 -4.18 -14.84
N LEU A 188 8.26 -4.64 -13.64
CA LEU A 188 9.25 -4.02 -12.75
C LEU A 188 10.67 -4.23 -13.30
N GLU A 189 10.97 -5.36 -13.94
CA GLU A 189 12.24 -5.63 -14.62
C GLU A 189 12.45 -4.70 -15.83
N ALA A 190 11.42 -4.53 -16.67
CA ALA A 190 11.45 -3.57 -17.76
C ALA A 190 11.71 -2.14 -17.23
N PHE A 191 11.08 -1.81 -16.10
CA PHE A 191 11.27 -0.52 -15.43
C PHE A 191 12.69 -0.34 -14.86
N GLN A 192 13.27 -1.36 -14.22
CA GLN A 192 14.65 -1.33 -13.70
C GLN A 192 15.65 -1.06 -14.83
N ALA A 193 15.48 -1.70 -15.99
CA ALA A 193 16.34 -1.52 -17.15
C ALA A 193 16.31 -0.07 -17.70
N GLU A 194 15.20 0.65 -17.55
CA GLU A 194 15.00 1.99 -18.09
C GLU A 194 15.36 3.13 -17.10
N SER A 195 15.23 2.90 -15.79
CA SER A 195 15.13 4.02 -14.82
C SER A 195 16.16 4.03 -13.68
N TRP A 196 16.90 2.95 -13.43
CA TRP A 196 17.69 2.83 -12.18
C TRP A 196 19.13 3.34 -12.27
N GLY A 197 19.57 3.82 -13.44
CA GLY A 197 20.85 4.50 -13.60
C GLY A 197 21.01 5.71 -12.66
N ASP A 198 19.93 6.45 -12.40
CA ASP A 198 19.96 7.68 -11.59
C ASP A 198 19.81 7.44 -10.08
N LEU A 199 19.02 6.43 -9.66
CA LEU A 199 18.85 6.11 -8.23
C LEU A 199 20.12 5.52 -7.61
N ALA A 200 20.75 4.56 -8.28
CA ALA A 200 22.00 3.95 -7.83
C ALA A 200 23.17 4.96 -7.83
N ALA A 201 23.17 5.92 -8.77
CA ALA A 201 24.18 6.98 -8.87
C ALA A 201 24.01 8.09 -7.82
N SER A 202 22.81 8.28 -7.26
CA SER A 202 22.51 9.38 -6.32
C SER A 202 23.29 9.32 -5.00
N GLY A 203 23.94 8.18 -4.68
CA GLY A 203 24.80 8.02 -3.50
C GLY A 203 24.06 8.04 -2.15
N LYS A 204 22.83 8.57 -2.10
CA LYS A 204 22.00 8.70 -0.89
C LYS A 204 21.80 7.37 -0.17
N TYR A 205 21.71 6.26 -0.92
CA TYR A 205 21.59 4.93 -0.32
C TYR A 205 22.84 4.56 0.51
N ARG A 206 24.07 4.90 0.07
CA ARG A 206 25.29 4.54 0.82
C ARG A 206 25.44 5.30 2.14
N GLU A 207 24.94 6.54 2.21
CA GLU A 207 24.98 7.35 3.43
C GLU A 207 23.91 6.94 4.45
N LEU A 208 22.78 6.39 3.99
CA LEU A 208 21.67 5.95 4.83
C LEU A 208 21.94 4.65 5.62
N PHE A 209 22.92 3.83 5.22
CA PHE A 209 23.22 2.52 5.84
C PHE A 209 24.64 2.41 6.43
N ALA A 210 25.34 3.52 6.56
CA ALA A 210 26.64 3.60 7.23
C ALA A 210 26.53 3.97 8.74
N ALA A 211 25.32 4.15 9.26
CA ALA A 211 25.01 4.47 10.66
C ALA A 211 24.29 3.30 11.36
#